data_AF-D0N2W3-F1
#
_entry.id   AF-D0N2W3-F1
#
_cell.length_a   1.000
_cell.length_b   1.000
_cell.length_c   1.000
_cell.angle_alpha   90.00
_cell.angle_beta   90.00
_cell.angle_gamma   90.00
#
_symmetry.space_group_name_H-M   'P 1'
#
loop_
_entity.id
_entity.type
_entity.pdbx_description
1 polymer ?
#
loop_
_entity_poly.entity_id
_entity_poly.type
_entity_poly.pdbx_seq_one_letter_code
_entity_poly.pdbx_strand_id
1 'polypeptide(L)'
;MSNRAWQLAATTAALAAVPLAYWQYQRYSDLNERRESVKLLRKVELVAMEVSVRLMHLENQVKELVEYDAKKEAGDIEEEDPAADSTLNSYYHFDSQGNKLKTKWDSYDVDAELDRLEKEERGVEALASSQGIEHEFEAVLSFLDDIRGDDEVKQLRKAIANKVTKEYFARIDAIQTMLA
;
A
#
# COMPACT_ATOMS: atom_id res chain seq x y z
N MET A 1 48.85 26.00 54.16
CA MET A 1 49.09 25.51 52.78
C MET A 1 49.10 26.71 51.84
N SER A 2 50.06 26.79 50.92
CA SER A 2 50.26 27.94 50.02
C SER A 2 49.20 28.03 48.92
N ASN A 3 48.80 29.25 48.53
CA ASN A 3 47.86 29.52 47.44
C ASN A 3 48.26 28.85 46.11
N ARG A 4 49.57 28.65 45.88
CA ARG A 4 50.09 27.96 44.69
C ARG A 4 49.76 26.47 44.67
N ALA A 5 49.69 25.82 45.84
CA ALA A 5 49.34 24.40 45.93
C ALA A 5 47.86 24.17 45.55
N TRP A 6 46.98 25.09 45.95
CA TRP A 6 45.57 25.07 45.57
C TRP A 6 45.36 25.35 44.06
N GLN A 7 46.12 26.29 43.49
CA GLN A 7 46.06 26.58 42.05
C GLN A 7 46.58 25.41 41.19
N LEU A 8 47.63 24.72 41.63
CA LEU A 8 48.15 23.52 40.95
C LEU A 8 47.19 22.32 41.09
N ALA A 9 46.60 22.12 42.27
CA ALA A 9 45.58 21.08 42.45
C ALA A 9 44.32 21.35 41.61
N ALA A 10 43.89 22.61 41.52
CA ALA A 10 42.73 22.99 40.70
C ALA A 10 42.98 22.83 39.19
N THR A 11 44.14 23.22 38.70
CA THR A 11 44.50 23.07 37.27
C THR A 11 44.67 21.62 36.87
N THR A 12 45.31 20.80 37.71
CA THR A 12 45.43 19.34 37.46
C THR A 12 44.07 18.64 37.50
N ALA A 13 43.20 18.99 38.46
CA ALA A 13 41.84 18.46 38.50
C ALA A 13 41.01 18.88 37.27
N ALA A 14 41.12 20.14 36.83
CA ALA A 14 40.42 20.61 35.63
C ALA A 14 40.89 19.91 34.35
N LEU A 15 42.21 19.71 34.19
CA LEU A 15 42.78 19.00 33.04
C LEU A 15 42.33 17.54 32.96
N ALA A 16 42.05 16.89 34.10
CA ALA A 16 41.50 15.53 34.13
C ALA A 16 39.97 15.50 33.98
N ALA A 17 39.26 16.47 34.54
CA ALA A 17 37.79 16.50 34.54
C ALA A 17 37.20 16.91 33.19
N VAL A 18 37.84 17.82 32.44
CA VAL A 18 37.31 18.31 31.15
C VAL A 18 37.22 17.20 30.09
N PRO A 19 38.26 16.36 29.85
CA PRO A 19 38.16 15.25 28.90
C PRO A 19 37.12 14.20 29.32
N LEU A 20 37.00 13.93 30.62
CA LEU A 20 36.04 12.96 31.14
C LEU A 20 34.60 13.48 31.02
N ALA A 21 34.37 14.76 31.30
CA ALA A 21 33.08 15.42 31.11
C ALA A 21 32.71 15.49 29.62
N TYR A 22 33.67 15.78 28.74
CA TYR A 22 33.45 15.77 27.29
C TYR A 22 33.08 14.37 26.78
N TRP A 23 33.81 13.33 27.21
CA TRP A 23 33.50 11.95 26.86
C TRP A 23 32.12 11.50 27.39
N GLN A 24 31.79 11.88 28.63
CA GLN A 24 30.47 11.60 29.22
C GLN A 24 29.36 12.32 28.44
N TYR A 25 29.57 13.58 28.06
CA TYR A 25 28.64 14.34 27.25
C TYR A 25 28.44 13.73 25.87
N GLN A 26 29.53 13.37 25.19
CA GLN A 26 29.48 12.72 23.88
C GLN A 26 28.68 11.41 23.96
N ARG A 27 28.97 10.57 24.95
CA ARG A 27 28.23 9.32 25.20
C ARG A 27 26.74 9.57 25.49
N TYR A 28 26.42 10.63 26.22
CA TYR A 28 25.03 11.01 26.48
C TYR A 28 24.32 11.46 25.19
N SER A 29 24.98 12.28 24.37
CA SER A 29 24.48 12.73 23.07
C SER A 29 24.18 11.54 22.16
N ASP A 30 25.14 10.62 22.01
CA ASP A 30 25.00 9.42 21.18
C ASP A 30 23.82 8.54 21.63
N LEU A 31 23.66 8.34 22.94
CA LEU A 31 22.54 7.59 23.50
C LEU A 31 21.19 8.27 23.25
N ASN A 32 21.16 9.61 23.32
CA ASN A 32 19.95 10.37 23.09
C ASN A 32 19.55 10.35 21.60
N GLU A 33 20.51 10.55 20.70
CA GLU A 33 20.30 10.43 19.25
C GLU A 33 19.78 9.04 18.88
N ARG A 34 20.39 7.98 19.42
CA ARG A 34 19.91 6.61 19.22
C ARG A 34 18.46 6.43 19.68
N ARG A 35 18.09 6.96 20.85
CA ARG A 35 16.71 6.86 21.37
C ARG A 35 15.71 7.53 20.44
N GLU A 36 16.03 8.71 19.91
CA GLU A 36 15.17 9.41 18.96
C GLU A 36 15.06 8.65 17.63
N SER A 37 16.16 8.13 17.10
CA SER A 37 16.14 7.30 15.88
C SER A 37 15.30 6.04 16.06
N VAL A 38 15.42 5.34 17.19
CA VAL A 38 14.58 4.15 17.49
C VAL A 38 13.10 4.54 17.62
N LYS A 39 12.81 5.68 18.23
CA LYS A 39 11.43 6.18 18.33
C LYS A 39 10.83 6.52 16.97
N LEU A 40 11.63 7.11 16.07
CA LEU A 40 11.22 7.34 14.67
C LEU A 40 10.97 6.01 13.96
N LEU A 41 11.88 5.04 14.07
CA LEU A 41 11.70 3.72 13.45
C LEU A 41 10.41 3.03 13.91
N ARG A 42 10.06 3.11 15.19
CA ARG A 42 8.78 2.57 15.69
C ARG A 42 7.57 3.27 15.09
N LYS A 43 7.63 4.58 14.90
CA LYS A 43 6.55 5.32 14.22
C LYS A 43 6.41 4.86 12.77
N VAL A 44 7.53 4.69 12.08
CA VAL A 44 7.54 4.20 10.70
C VAL A 44 6.98 2.79 10.62
N GLU A 45 7.35 1.92 11.55
CA GLU A 45 6.80 0.57 11.64
C GLU A 45 5.28 0.59 11.85
N LEU A 46 4.77 1.47 12.72
CA LEU A 46 3.32 1.64 12.90
C LEU A 46 2.62 2.10 11.62
N VAL A 47 3.18 3.08 10.92
CA VAL A 47 2.64 3.54 9.62
C VAL A 47 2.67 2.40 8.61
N ALA A 48 3.79 1.68 8.48
CA ALA A 48 3.89 0.54 7.58
C ALA A 48 2.88 -0.58 7.93
N MET A 49 2.58 -0.79 9.20
CA MET A 49 1.52 -1.71 9.63
C MET A 49 0.13 -1.22 9.22
N GLU A 50 -0.18 0.06 9.41
CA GLU A 50 -1.45 0.65 8.98
C GLU A 50 -1.65 0.54 7.47
N VAL A 51 -0.63 0.86 6.69
CA VAL A 51 -0.64 0.69 5.23
C VAL A 51 -0.84 -0.78 4.87
N SER A 52 -0.18 -1.71 5.59
CA SER A 52 -0.34 -3.15 5.34
C SER A 52 -1.75 -3.68 5.64
N VAL A 53 -2.47 -3.09 6.60
CA VAL A 53 -3.87 -3.45 6.88
C VAL A 53 -4.77 -2.99 5.73
N ARG A 54 -4.53 -1.79 5.19
CA ARG A 54 -5.24 -1.30 4.00
C ARG A 54 -4.97 -2.18 2.77
N LEU A 55 -3.72 -2.61 2.60
CA LEU A 55 -3.35 -3.58 1.57
C LEU A 55 -4.09 -4.90 1.72
N MET A 56 -4.18 -5.42 2.94
CA MET A 56 -4.93 -6.67 3.23
C MET A 56 -6.43 -6.53 2.93
N HIS A 57 -7.02 -5.37 3.24
CA HIS A 57 -8.42 -5.11 2.91
C HIS A 57 -8.64 -5.11 1.40
N LEU A 58 -7.77 -4.41 0.66
CA LEU A 58 -7.81 -4.38 -0.81
C LEU A 58 -7.62 -5.79 -1.40
N GLU A 59 -6.68 -6.58 -0.86
CA GLU A 59 -6.45 -7.96 -1.28
C GLU A 59 -7.72 -8.82 -1.18
N ASN A 60 -8.49 -8.65 -0.11
CA ASN A 60 -9.76 -9.37 0.06
C ASN A 60 -10.82 -8.90 -0.95
N GLN A 61 -10.94 -7.57 -1.17
CA GLN A 61 -11.88 -7.03 -2.17
C GLN A 61 -11.60 -7.57 -3.57
N VAL A 62 -10.32 -7.64 -3.96
CA VAL A 62 -9.92 -8.15 -5.27
C VAL A 62 -10.18 -9.65 -5.40
N LYS A 63 -9.94 -10.44 -4.35
CA LYS A 63 -10.29 -11.87 -4.35
C LYS A 63 -11.79 -12.10 -4.53
N GLU A 64 -12.63 -11.32 -3.84
CA GLU A 64 -14.08 -11.40 -3.99
C GLU A 64 -14.54 -11.11 -5.42
N LEU A 65 -13.93 -10.12 -6.10
CA LEU A 65 -14.20 -9.81 -7.50
C LEU A 65 -13.83 -10.99 -8.42
N VAL A 66 -12.62 -11.53 -8.27
CA VAL A 66 -12.13 -12.65 -9.08
C VAL A 66 -12.96 -13.91 -8.87
N GLU A 67 -13.35 -14.22 -7.63
CA GLU A 67 -14.21 -15.37 -7.33
C GLU A 67 -15.61 -15.24 -7.93
N TYR A 68 -16.14 -14.02 -8.01
CA TYR A 68 -17.42 -13.77 -8.66
C TYR A 68 -17.34 -14.03 -10.16
N ASP A 69 -16.25 -13.61 -10.82
CA ASP A 69 -16.04 -13.85 -12.24
C ASP A 69 -15.90 -15.35 -12.55
N ALA A 70 -15.13 -16.08 -11.73
CA ALA A 70 -14.99 -17.52 -11.87
C ALA A 70 -16.33 -18.27 -11.76
N LYS A 71 -17.25 -17.81 -10.88
CA LYS A 71 -18.60 -18.39 -10.74
C LYS A 71 -19.51 -18.05 -11.92
N LYS A 72 -19.41 -16.83 -12.47
CA LYS A 72 -20.17 -16.42 -13.65
C LYS A 72 -19.72 -17.21 -14.90
N GLU A 73 -18.41 -17.40 -15.07
CA GLU A 73 -17.83 -18.19 -16.18
C GLU A 73 -18.14 -19.68 -16.09
N ALA A 74 -18.32 -20.22 -14.88
CA ALA A 74 -18.70 -21.62 -14.65
C ALA A 74 -20.13 -21.97 -15.12
N GLY A 75 -20.90 -21.00 -15.62
CA GLY A 75 -22.22 -21.23 -16.22
C GLY A 75 -23.35 -21.39 -15.21
N ASP A 76 -23.16 -20.99 -13.95
CA ASP A 76 -24.23 -20.98 -12.94
C ASP A 76 -25.28 -19.86 -13.17
N ILE A 77 -25.14 -19.07 -14.25
CA ILE A 77 -26.14 -18.11 -14.73
C ILE A 77 -26.52 -18.53 -16.14
N GLU A 78 -27.66 -19.22 -16.25
CA GLU A 78 -28.27 -19.60 -17.53
C GLU A 78 -28.79 -18.34 -18.23
N GLU A 79 -28.26 -18.02 -19.41
CA GLU A 79 -29.02 -17.28 -20.42
C GLU A 79 -28.92 -17.99 -21.77
N GLU A 80 -30.04 -18.60 -22.16
CA GLU A 80 -30.29 -19.11 -23.52
C GLU A 80 -30.41 -17.93 -24.49
N ASP A 81 -29.65 -17.95 -25.58
CA ASP A 81 -29.95 -17.14 -26.77
C ASP A 81 -30.30 -18.06 -27.95
N PRO A 82 -31.54 -17.98 -28.44
CA PRO A 82 -31.81 -18.24 -29.84
C PRO A 82 -32.60 -17.06 -30.44
N ALA A 83 -31.96 -16.21 -31.25
CA ALA A 83 -32.56 -15.82 -32.53
C ALA A 83 -31.63 -15.08 -33.50
N ALA A 84 -31.52 -15.72 -34.66
CA ALA A 84 -30.97 -15.26 -35.93
C ALA A 84 -31.40 -13.85 -36.41
N ASP A 85 -30.39 -13.15 -36.94
CA ASP A 85 -30.38 -12.36 -38.18
C ASP A 85 -31.68 -11.64 -38.61
N SER A 86 -31.83 -10.40 -38.18
CA SER A 86 -32.62 -9.38 -38.89
C SER A 86 -31.78 -8.11 -39.06
N THR A 87 -31.29 -7.90 -40.29
CA THR A 87 -30.35 -6.84 -40.69
C THR A 87 -31.01 -5.46 -40.88
N LEU A 88 -32.26 -5.27 -40.44
CA LEU A 88 -33.03 -4.04 -40.65
C LEU A 88 -33.43 -3.38 -39.33
N ASN A 89 -32.87 -2.18 -39.09
CA ASN A 89 -33.16 -1.32 -37.95
C ASN A 89 -34.65 -0.95 -37.95
N SER A 90 -35.44 -1.68 -37.17
CA SER A 90 -36.91 -1.72 -37.22
C SER A 90 -37.55 -1.11 -35.99
N TYR A 91 -36.93 -0.06 -35.45
CA TYR A 91 -37.32 0.62 -34.20
C TYR A 91 -38.80 1.07 -34.17
N TYR A 92 -39.46 1.21 -35.33
CA TYR A 92 -40.91 1.47 -35.46
C TYR A 92 -41.54 0.78 -36.68
N HIS A 93 -41.16 -0.48 -36.97
CA HIS A 93 -41.78 -1.24 -38.05
C HIS A 93 -42.46 -2.51 -37.52
N PHE A 94 -43.76 -2.61 -37.77
CA PHE A 94 -44.54 -3.83 -37.59
C PHE A 94 -44.63 -4.56 -38.92
N ASP A 95 -44.60 -5.88 -38.90
CA ASP A 95 -44.87 -6.67 -40.10
C ASP A 95 -46.33 -6.44 -40.58
N SER A 96 -46.67 -6.91 -41.78
CA SER A 96 -48.03 -6.81 -42.31
C SER A 96 -49.08 -7.63 -41.53
N GLN A 97 -48.65 -8.42 -40.54
CA GLN A 97 -49.49 -9.18 -39.62
C GLN A 97 -49.64 -8.47 -38.26
N GLY A 98 -48.96 -7.33 -38.04
CA GLY A 98 -49.00 -6.56 -36.80
C GLY A 98 -47.99 -7.00 -35.73
N ASN A 99 -47.04 -7.88 -36.03
CA ASN A 99 -45.99 -8.28 -35.09
C ASN A 99 -44.82 -7.30 -35.11
N LYS A 100 -44.31 -6.99 -33.92
CA LYS A 100 -43.11 -6.16 -33.75
C LYS A 100 -41.89 -6.96 -34.23
N LEU A 101 -41.15 -6.41 -35.19
CA LEU A 101 -39.84 -6.93 -35.55
C LEU A 101 -38.93 -6.85 -34.33
N LYS A 102 -38.26 -7.96 -33.99
CA LYS A 102 -37.30 -7.99 -32.87
C LYS A 102 -36.14 -7.05 -33.20
N THR A 103 -35.85 -6.16 -32.27
CA THR A 103 -34.75 -5.20 -32.37
C THR A 103 -33.62 -5.61 -31.44
N LYS A 104 -32.42 -5.05 -31.67
CA LYS A 104 -31.26 -5.24 -30.80
C LYS A 104 -31.53 -4.89 -29.33
N TRP A 105 -32.49 -3.99 -29.09
CA TRP A 105 -32.90 -3.58 -27.74
C TRP A 105 -33.87 -4.58 -27.09
N ASP A 106 -34.55 -5.43 -27.87
CA ASP A 106 -35.43 -6.47 -27.34
C ASP A 106 -34.66 -7.71 -26.86
N SER A 107 -33.36 -7.81 -27.18
CA SER A 107 -32.43 -8.85 -26.75
C SER A 107 -31.28 -8.29 -25.89
N TYR A 108 -31.33 -7.00 -25.54
CA TYR A 108 -30.29 -6.38 -24.73
C TYR A 108 -30.66 -6.53 -23.26
N ASP A 109 -29.86 -7.31 -22.53
CA ASP A 109 -29.98 -7.39 -21.10
C ASP A 109 -29.29 -6.19 -20.43
N VAL A 110 -30.11 -5.24 -20.01
CA VAL A 110 -29.67 -4.03 -19.30
C VAL A 110 -29.02 -4.40 -17.98
N ASP A 111 -29.52 -5.42 -17.29
CA ASP A 111 -29.03 -5.81 -15.97
C ASP A 111 -27.62 -6.43 -16.10
N ALA A 112 -27.40 -7.30 -17.09
CA ALA A 112 -26.07 -7.84 -17.38
C ALA A 112 -25.03 -6.76 -17.77
N GLU A 113 -25.42 -5.74 -18.54
CA GLU A 113 -24.48 -4.66 -18.87
C GLU A 113 -24.21 -3.76 -17.66
N LEU A 114 -25.22 -3.45 -16.86
CA LEU A 114 -25.05 -2.64 -15.66
C LEU A 114 -24.09 -3.34 -14.68
N ASP A 115 -24.28 -4.64 -14.47
CA ASP A 115 -23.35 -5.49 -13.69
C ASP A 115 -21.92 -5.47 -14.24
N ARG A 116 -21.76 -5.45 -15.57
CA ARG A 116 -20.45 -5.38 -16.20
C ARG A 116 -19.77 -4.04 -15.94
N LEU A 117 -20.51 -2.93 -16.06
CA LEU A 117 -19.98 -1.59 -15.85
C LEU A 117 -19.60 -1.33 -14.39
N GLU A 118 -20.43 -1.75 -13.43
CA GLU A 118 -20.11 -1.62 -12.00
C GLU A 118 -18.83 -2.37 -11.62
N LYS A 119 -18.57 -3.52 -12.26
CA LYS A 119 -17.32 -4.27 -12.05
C LYS A 119 -16.11 -3.60 -12.66
N GLU A 120 -16.24 -3.09 -13.89
CA GLU A 120 -15.14 -2.35 -14.54
C GLU A 120 -14.76 -1.15 -13.69
N GLU A 121 -15.75 -0.42 -13.16
CA GLU A 121 -15.54 0.67 -12.21
C GLU A 121 -14.82 0.18 -10.94
N ARG A 122 -15.30 -0.90 -10.29
CA ARG A 122 -14.63 -1.46 -9.11
C ARG A 122 -13.20 -1.94 -9.38
N GLY A 123 -12.94 -2.53 -10.54
CA GLY A 123 -11.60 -2.96 -10.95
C GLY A 123 -10.65 -1.77 -11.11
N VAL A 124 -11.10 -0.69 -11.74
CA VAL A 124 -10.35 0.56 -11.89
C VAL A 124 -10.10 1.23 -10.53
N GLU A 125 -11.10 1.27 -9.64
CA GLU A 125 -10.96 1.79 -8.28
C GLU A 125 -9.96 0.99 -7.44
N ALA A 126 -10.01 -0.35 -7.53
CA ALA A 126 -9.08 -1.23 -6.85
C ALA A 126 -7.65 -1.07 -7.37
N LEU A 127 -7.48 -0.89 -8.69
CA LEU A 127 -6.18 -0.65 -9.31
C LEU A 127 -5.60 0.70 -8.84
N ALA A 128 -6.39 1.77 -8.87
CA ALA A 128 -5.98 3.08 -8.38
C ALA A 128 -5.62 3.03 -6.88
N SER A 129 -6.39 2.29 -6.09
CA SER A 129 -6.10 2.08 -4.67
C SER A 129 -4.79 1.31 -4.45
N SER A 130 -4.50 0.30 -5.27
CA SER A 130 -3.24 -0.46 -5.20
C SER A 130 -2.02 0.43 -5.48
N GLN A 131 -2.11 1.30 -6.48
CA GLN A 131 -1.06 2.27 -6.83
C GLN A 131 -0.88 3.32 -5.72
N GLY A 132 -1.98 3.78 -5.12
CA GLY A 132 -1.92 4.68 -3.97
C GLY A 132 -1.17 4.06 -2.78
N ILE A 133 -1.44 2.79 -2.48
CA ILE A 133 -0.76 2.05 -1.41
C ILE A 133 0.73 1.81 -1.75
N GLU A 134 1.05 1.55 -3.02
CA GLU A 134 2.42 1.42 -3.50
C GLU A 134 3.23 2.68 -3.19
N HIS A 135 2.71 3.85 -3.56
CA HIS A 135 3.35 5.14 -3.27
C HIS A 135 3.51 5.42 -1.78
N GLU A 136 2.58 4.98 -0.94
CA GLU A 136 2.73 5.11 0.52
C GLU A 136 3.87 4.24 1.05
N PHE A 137 4.06 3.02 0.53
CA PHE A 137 5.21 2.20 0.89
C PHE A 137 6.54 2.74 0.34
N GLU A 138 6.55 3.34 -0.84
CA GLU A 138 7.70 4.09 -1.35
C GLU A 138 8.05 5.27 -0.43
N ALA A 139 7.05 6.02 0.06
CA ALA A 139 7.25 7.10 1.01
C ALA A 139 7.81 6.59 2.35
N VAL A 140 7.37 5.41 2.82
CA VAL A 140 7.94 4.73 3.99
C VAL A 140 9.43 4.43 3.77
N LEU A 141 9.80 3.88 2.60
CA LEU A 141 11.21 3.59 2.28
C LEU A 141 12.06 4.86 2.19
N SER A 142 11.55 5.90 1.54
CA SER A 142 12.19 7.21 1.47
C SER A 142 12.46 7.79 2.86
N PHE A 143 11.46 7.75 3.76
CA PHE A 143 11.64 8.22 5.13
C PHE A 143 12.63 7.36 5.93
N LEU A 144 12.67 6.04 5.71
CA LEU A 144 13.66 5.15 6.33
C LEU A 144 15.09 5.52 5.92
N ASP A 145 15.30 5.94 4.67
CA ASP A 145 16.60 6.36 4.17
C ASP A 145 17.12 7.63 4.85
N ASP A 146 16.24 8.55 5.24
CA ASP A 146 16.59 9.77 5.96
C ASP A 146 17.01 9.54 7.42
N ILE A 147 16.53 8.46 8.05
CA ILE A 147 16.92 8.14 9.41
C ILE A 147 18.44 7.88 9.44
N ARG A 148 19.14 8.31 10.48
CA ARG A 148 20.57 8.02 10.72
C ARG A 148 20.71 7.43 12.13
N GLY A 149 21.77 6.65 12.35
CA GLY A 149 22.01 6.05 13.67
C GLY A 149 23.09 4.97 13.64
N ASP A 150 23.27 4.34 14.80
CA ASP A 150 24.24 3.27 15.02
C ASP A 150 23.85 1.96 14.30
N ASP A 151 24.68 0.92 14.47
CA ASP A 151 24.47 -0.37 13.82
C ASP A 151 23.13 -1.03 14.16
N GLU A 152 22.59 -0.79 15.35
CA GLU A 152 21.29 -1.33 15.74
C GLU A 152 20.15 -0.63 15.00
N VAL A 153 20.17 0.70 14.92
CA VAL A 153 19.25 1.49 14.10
C VAL A 153 19.34 1.07 12.63
N LYS A 154 20.55 0.81 12.14
CA LYS A 154 20.78 0.32 10.78
C LYS A 154 20.18 -1.07 10.55
N GLN A 155 20.33 -1.99 11.50
CA GLN A 155 19.74 -3.33 11.42
C GLN A 155 18.20 -3.27 11.42
N LEU A 156 17.60 -2.47 12.30
CA LEU A 156 16.15 -2.30 12.36
C LEU A 156 15.59 -1.69 11.08
N ARG A 157 16.21 -0.62 10.56
CA ARG A 157 15.83 -0.03 9.27
C ARG A 157 15.88 -1.05 8.14
N LYS A 158 16.96 -1.83 8.08
CA LYS A 158 17.12 -2.90 7.07
C LYS A 158 16.04 -3.97 7.21
N ALA A 159 15.64 -4.32 8.43
CA ALA A 159 14.56 -5.28 8.66
C ALA A 159 13.22 -4.74 8.14
N ILE A 160 12.87 -3.48 8.45
CA ILE A 160 11.64 -2.84 7.97
C ILE A 160 11.66 -2.75 6.44
N ALA A 161 12.75 -2.24 5.85
CA ALA A 161 12.89 -2.10 4.40
C ALA A 161 12.76 -3.45 3.69
N ASN A 162 13.42 -4.51 4.19
CA ASN A 162 13.28 -5.86 3.64
C ASN A 162 11.85 -6.36 3.70
N LYS A 163 11.11 -6.08 4.79
CA LYS A 163 9.72 -6.48 4.92
C LYS A 163 8.86 -5.77 3.87
N VAL A 164 9.00 -4.45 3.73
CA VAL A 164 8.27 -3.68 2.71
C VAL A 164 8.58 -4.20 1.30
N THR A 165 9.86 -4.34 0.95
CA THR A 165 10.26 -4.73 -0.40
C THR A 165 9.90 -6.17 -0.76
N LYS A 166 10.08 -7.12 0.16
CA LYS A 166 9.88 -8.55 -0.16
C LYS A 166 8.45 -9.02 0.07
N GLU A 167 7.75 -8.43 1.03
CA GLU A 167 6.42 -8.89 1.41
C GLU A 167 5.33 -8.01 0.83
N TYR A 168 5.40 -6.69 1.01
CA TYR A 168 4.29 -5.81 0.66
C TYR A 168 4.27 -5.47 -0.83
N PHE A 169 5.40 -5.10 -1.45
CA PHE A 169 5.42 -4.88 -2.91
C PHE A 169 5.07 -6.15 -3.69
N ALA A 170 5.55 -7.32 -3.27
CA ALA A 170 5.18 -8.59 -3.91
C ALA A 170 3.68 -8.88 -3.86
N ARG A 171 2.98 -8.46 -2.79
CA ARG A 171 1.52 -8.57 -2.68
C ARG A 171 0.81 -7.55 -3.58
N ILE A 172 1.32 -6.33 -3.67
CA ILE A 172 0.79 -5.29 -4.57
C ILE A 172 0.90 -5.74 -6.02
N ASP A 173 2.07 -6.26 -6.42
CA ASP A 173 2.29 -6.81 -7.77
C ASP A 173 1.28 -7.92 -8.08
N ALA A 174 1.02 -8.81 -7.11
CA ALA A 174 0.03 -9.87 -7.26
C ALA A 174 -1.39 -9.33 -7.43
N ILE A 175 -1.78 -8.31 -6.65
CA ILE A 175 -3.09 -7.65 -6.77
C ILE A 175 -3.21 -6.97 -8.14
N GLN A 176 -2.20 -6.21 -8.57
CA GLN A 176 -2.20 -5.55 -9.88
C GLN A 176 -2.28 -6.57 -11.02
N THR A 177 -1.62 -7.73 -10.88
CA THR A 177 -1.71 -8.83 -11.85
C THR A 177 -3.09 -9.47 -11.89
N MET A 178 -3.83 -9.52 -10.78
CA MET A 178 -5.22 -10.03 -10.75
C MET A 178 -6.23 -9.05 -11.36
N LEU A 179 -5.91 -7.76 -11.38
CA LEU A 179 -6.78 -6.69 -11.90
C LEU A 179 -6.50 -6.33 -13.37
N ALA A 180 -5.39 -6.82 -13.93
CA ALA A 180 -4.97 -6.58 -15.31
C ALA A 180 -5.55 -7.62 -16.28
#